data_AF-A0A679K7B8-F1
#
_entry.id   AF-A0A679K7B8-F1
#
_cell.length_a   1.000
_cell.length_b   1.000
_cell.length_c   1.000
_cell.angle_alpha   90.00
_cell.angle_beta   90.00
_cell.angle_gamma   90.00
#
_symmetry.space_group_name_H-M   'P 1'
#
loop_
_entity.id
_entity.type
_entity.pdbx_description
1 polymer ?
#
loop_
_entity_poly.entity_id
_entity_poly.type
_entity_poly.pdbx_seq_one_letter_code
_entity_poly.pdbx_strand_id
1 'polypeptide(L)'
;MTGPGYTQHAQSRAQQRAIPGVAVDLIMRFGRVQRHRGADVFSLDRKARKSVRSYLGTAVYRGIEDHLGIYVVLGDAGRVITIAHRTDRLKNS
;
A
#
# COMPACT_ATOMS: atom_id res chain seq x y z
N MET A 1 20.05 6.33 1.45
CA MET A 1 18.65 6.29 0.98
C MET A 1 17.89 5.36 1.91
N THR A 2 17.24 5.90 2.93
CA THR A 2 16.60 5.12 4.00
C THR A 2 15.11 5.08 3.72
N GLY A 3 14.56 3.91 3.43
CA GLY A 3 13.11 3.71 3.35
C GLY A 3 12.44 4.09 4.68
N PRO A 4 11.16 4.47 4.69
CA PRO A 4 10.47 4.90 5.91
C PRO A 4 10.51 3.78 6.96
N GLY A 5 10.90 4.12 8.18
CA GLY A 5 11.00 3.18 9.30
C GLY A 5 9.63 2.61 9.66
N TYR A 6 9.48 1.29 9.55
CA TYR A 6 8.29 0.58 10.00
C TYR A 6 8.16 0.69 11.52
N THR A 7 6.96 1.02 12.02
CA THR A 7 6.66 0.86 13.45
C THR A 7 6.54 -0.63 13.79
N GLN A 8 6.80 -1.01 15.05
CA GLN A 8 6.68 -2.40 15.53
C GLN A 8 5.27 -2.98 15.23
N HIS A 9 4.25 -2.12 15.25
CA HIS A 9 2.86 -2.46 14.87
C HIS A 9 2.71 -2.74 13.36
N ALA A 10 3.33 -1.91 12.49
CA ALA A 10 3.30 -2.10 11.05
C ALA A 10 4.09 -3.35 10.60
N GLN A 11 5.21 -3.64 11.27
CA GLN A 11 6.02 -4.84 11.00
C GLN A 11 5.25 -6.11 11.36
N SER A 12 4.65 -6.20 12.56
CA SER A 12 3.81 -7.35 12.94
C SER A 12 2.61 -7.53 12.00
N ARG A 13 1.97 -6.46 11.53
CA ARG A 13 0.80 -6.55 10.63
C ARG A 13 1.17 -6.94 9.20
N ALA A 14 2.30 -6.45 8.67
CA ALA A 14 2.82 -6.88 7.37
C ALA A 14 3.14 -8.38 7.38
N GLN A 15 3.74 -8.85 8.47
CA GLN A 15 4.12 -10.25 8.66
C GLN A 15 2.90 -11.16 8.90
N GLN A 16 1.88 -10.68 9.62
CA GLN A 16 0.63 -11.40 9.87
C GLN A 16 -0.29 -11.55 8.63
N ARG A 17 -0.05 -10.81 7.54
CA ARG A 17 -0.92 -10.80 6.35
C ARG A 17 -0.26 -11.31 5.08
N ALA A 18 0.96 -11.85 5.18
CA ALA A 18 1.76 -12.31 4.04
C ALA A 18 1.85 -11.25 2.92
N ILE A 19 1.88 -9.96 3.28
CA ILE A 19 1.92 -8.88 2.29
C ILE A 19 3.36 -8.78 1.77
N PRO A 20 3.60 -8.98 0.46
CA PRO A 20 4.95 -8.88 -0.10
C PRO A 20 5.47 -7.45 0.08
N GLY A 21 6.71 -7.27 0.53
CA GLY A 21 7.33 -5.94 0.66
C GLY A 21 7.30 -5.15 -0.66
N VAL A 22 7.42 -5.85 -1.80
CA VAL A 22 7.29 -5.27 -3.14
C VAL A 22 5.93 -4.57 -3.36
N ALA A 23 4.84 -5.06 -2.77
CA ALA A 23 3.53 -4.42 -2.91
C ALA A 23 3.50 -3.05 -2.19
N VAL A 24 4.14 -2.95 -1.02
CA VAL A 24 4.28 -1.69 -0.28
C VAL A 24 5.11 -0.70 -1.08
N ASP A 25 6.25 -1.13 -1.63
CA ASP A 25 7.11 -0.27 -2.45
C ASP A 25 6.39 0.26 -3.69
N LEU A 26 5.60 -0.59 -4.37
CA LEU A 26 4.82 -0.19 -5.53
C LEU A 26 3.71 0.82 -5.17
N ILE A 27 3.06 0.66 -4.02
CA ILE A 27 2.05 1.61 -3.54
C ILE A 27 2.68 2.94 -3.16
N MET A 28 3.82 2.93 -2.47
CA MET A 28 4.53 4.16 -2.12
C MET A 28 5.04 4.88 -3.37
N ARG A 29 5.43 4.13 -4.42
CA ARG A 29 5.98 4.69 -5.66
C ARG A 29 4.94 5.18 -6.66
N PHE A 30 3.85 4.44 -6.85
CA PHE A 30 2.86 4.72 -7.90
C PHE A 30 1.49 5.12 -7.34
N GLY A 31 1.25 4.89 -6.05
CA GLY A 31 -0.02 5.16 -5.40
C GLY A 31 -0.35 6.64 -5.33
N ARG A 32 -1.65 6.89 -5.24
CA ARG A 32 -2.20 8.20 -4.91
C ARG A 32 -2.14 8.37 -3.40
N VAL A 33 -1.74 9.55 -2.96
CA VAL A 33 -1.85 9.97 -1.57
C VAL A 33 -3.18 10.68 -1.34
N GLN A 34 -3.87 10.33 -0.26
CA GLN A 34 -5.04 11.03 0.22
C GLN A 34 -4.87 11.33 1.71
N ARG A 35 -4.90 12.61 2.07
CA ARG A 35 -4.87 13.03 3.48
C ARG A 35 -6.23 12.76 4.12
N HIS A 36 -6.24 12.01 5.22
CA HIS A 36 -7.43 11.72 5.99
C HIS A 36 -7.11 11.76 7.49
N ARG A 37 -7.72 12.71 8.22
CA ARG A 37 -7.62 12.86 9.70
C ARG A 37 -6.18 12.81 10.26
N GLY A 38 -5.24 13.57 9.69
CA GLY A 38 -3.83 13.60 10.16
C GLY A 38 -3.00 12.38 9.75
N ALA A 39 -3.40 11.70 8.68
CA ALA A 39 -2.64 10.61 8.09
C ALA A 39 -2.72 10.64 6.56
N ASP A 40 -1.62 10.26 5.92
CA ASP A 40 -1.53 10.08 4.47
C ASP A 40 -1.86 8.64 4.10
N VAL A 41 -2.92 8.44 3.34
CA VAL A 41 -3.35 7.13 2.86
C VAL A 41 -2.90 6.96 1.42
N PHE A 42 -2.00 6.02 1.19
CA PHE A 42 -1.52 5.61 -0.12
C PHE A 42 -2.32 4.43 -0.65
N SER A 43 -2.81 4.53 -1.88
CA SER A 43 -3.51 3.44 -2.56
C SER A 43 -3.30 3.48 -4.07
N LEU A 44 -3.37 2.33 -4.73
CA LEU A 44 -3.29 2.24 -6.18
C LEU A 44 -4.66 2.43 -6.81
N ASP A 45 -4.88 3.58 -7.47
CA ASP A 45 -6.03 3.80 -8.34
C ASP A 45 -5.86 3.04 -9.67
N ARG A 46 -6.90 3.07 -10.52
CA ARG A 46 -6.87 2.38 -11.83
C ARG A 46 -5.71 2.86 -12.72
N LYS A 47 -5.33 4.13 -12.65
CA LYS A 47 -4.23 4.71 -13.44
C LYS A 47 -2.88 4.23 -12.91
N ALA A 48 -2.70 4.25 -11.60
CA ALA A 48 -1.51 3.76 -10.90
C ALA A 48 -1.27 2.27 -11.16
N ARG A 49 -2.33 1.44 -11.15
CA ARG A 49 -2.24 0.02 -11.53
C ARG A 49 -1.75 -0.17 -12.96
N LYS A 50 -2.20 0.67 -13.90
CA LYS A 50 -1.70 0.65 -15.28
C LYS A 50 -0.22 1.01 -15.35
N SER A 51 0.24 2.00 -14.58
CA SER A 51 1.66 2.36 -14.47
C SER A 51 2.49 1.22 -13.88
N VAL A 52 2.01 0.57 -12.81
CA VAL A 52 2.67 -0.60 -12.21
C VAL A 52 2.78 -1.75 -13.22
N ARG A 53 1.70 -2.05 -13.95
CA ARG A 53 1.72 -3.07 -15.01
C ARG A 53 2.71 -2.74 -16.12
N SER A 54 2.82 -1.47 -16.51
CA SER A 54 3.80 -1.03 -17.50
C SER A 54 5.24 -1.14 -16.97
N TYR A 55 5.45 -0.91 -15.68
CA TYR A 55 6.77 -0.97 -15.04
C TYR A 55 7.27 -2.41 -14.86
N LEU A 56 6.40 -3.33 -14.41
CA LEU A 56 6.77 -4.73 -14.13
C LEU A 56 6.65 -5.65 -15.35
N GLY A 57 5.88 -5.23 -16.36
CA GLY A 57 5.44 -6.12 -17.43
C GLY A 57 4.24 -6.99 -17.05
N THR A 58 3.51 -7.47 -18.05
CA THR A 58 2.22 -8.17 -17.83
C THR A 58 2.36 -9.49 -17.08
N ALA A 59 3.43 -10.26 -17.32
CA ALA A 59 3.62 -11.57 -16.68
C ALA A 59 3.83 -11.43 -15.16
N VAL A 60 4.72 -10.53 -14.74
CA VAL A 60 5.01 -10.28 -13.32
C VAL A 60 3.81 -9.63 -12.63
N TYR A 61 3.14 -8.69 -13.31
CA TYR A 61 1.95 -8.02 -12.77
C TYR A 61 0.85 -9.00 -12.39
N ARG A 62 0.57 -10.02 -13.22
CA ARG A 62 -0.45 -11.05 -12.92
C ARG A 62 -0.16 -11.84 -11.64
N GLY A 63 1.11 -12.08 -11.32
CA GLY A 63 1.49 -12.82 -10.10
C GLY A 63 1.30 -12.01 -8.82
N ILE A 64 1.15 -10.69 -8.92
CA ILE A 64 1.07 -9.81 -7.75
C ILE A 64 -0.23 -9.00 -7.66
N GLU A 65 -1.07 -9.00 -8.70
CA GLU A 65 -2.21 -8.09 -8.81
C GLU A 65 -3.23 -8.26 -7.67
N ASP A 66 -3.40 -9.49 -7.17
CA ASP A 66 -4.25 -9.82 -6.03
C ASP A 66 -3.75 -9.16 -4.72
N HIS A 67 -2.45 -8.92 -4.61
CA HIS A 67 -1.84 -8.23 -3.48
C HIS A 67 -1.83 -6.69 -3.62
N LEU A 68 -2.18 -6.14 -4.80
CA LEU A 68 -2.26 -4.69 -5.05
C LEU A 68 -3.60 -4.07 -4.61
N GLY A 69 -4.48 -4.88 -3.99
CA GLY A 69 -5.71 -4.45 -3.35
C GLY A 69 -5.54 -3.89 -1.93
N ILE A 70 -4.35 -3.41 -1.57
CA ILE A 70 -4.06 -2.89 -0.22
C ILE A 70 -3.91 -1.36 -0.21
N TYR A 71 -4.05 -0.76 0.96
CA TYR A 71 -3.72 0.64 1.22
C TYR A 71 -2.71 0.74 2.37
N VAL A 72 -1.85 1.76 2.31
CA VAL A 72 -0.81 2.07 3.29
C VAL A 72 -1.15 3.39 3.94
N VAL A 73 -1.24 3.42 5.26
CA VAL A 73 -1.48 4.64 6.04
C VAL A 73 -0.17 5.07 6.67
N LEU A 74 0.26 6.27 6.33
CA LEU A 74 1.42 6.96 6.89
C LEU A 74 0.93 8.01 7.90
N GLY A 75 1.45 7.98 9.11
CA GLY A 75 1.17 9.04 10.09
C GLY A 75 1.91 10.34 9.77
N ASP A 76 1.50 11.42 10.40
CA ASP A 76 2.15 12.74 10.28
C ASP A 76 3.65 12.74 10.63
N ALA A 77 4.14 11.73 11.38
CA ALA A 77 5.57 11.54 11.66
C ALA A 77 6.35 10.78 10.55
N GLY A 78 5.76 10.59 9.36
CA GLY A 78 6.39 9.88 8.23
C GLY A 78 6.54 8.37 8.42
N ARG A 79 5.88 7.79 9.44
CA ARG A 79 5.93 6.36 9.75
C ARG A 79 4.71 5.64 9.20
N VAL A 80 4.91 4.44 8.64
CA VAL A 80 3.80 3.56 8.29
C VAL A 80 3.10 3.12 9.57
N ILE A 81 1.83 3.51 9.71
CA ILE A 81 0.97 3.15 10.84
C ILE A 81 0.20 1.86 10.51
N THR A 82 -0.30 1.72 9.28
CA THR A 82 -1.17 0.59 8.91
C THR A 82 -0.97 0.16 7.47
N ILE A 83 -0.95 -1.14 7.22
CA ILE A 83 -1.09 -1.73 5.88
C ILE A 83 -2.29 -2.67 5.94
N ALA A 84 -3.28 -2.48 5.08
CA ALA A 84 -4.49 -3.30 5.08
C ALA A 84 -5.01 -3.56 3.67
N HIS A 85 -5.58 -4.75 3.45
CA HIS A 85 -6.39 -5.02 2.28
C HIS A 85 -7.63 -4.13 2.31
N ARG A 86 -8.00 -3.62 1.15
CA ARG A 86 -9.29 -3.00 0.91
C ARG A 86 -10.34 -4.11 1.01
N THR A 87 -10.79 -4.40 2.23
CA THR A 87 -11.99 -5.20 2.44
C THR A 87 -13.15 -4.36 1.93
N ASP A 88 -13.83 -4.84 0.90
CA ASP A 88 -15.05 -4.22 0.41
C ASP A 88 -16.01 -3.98 1.59
N ARG A 89 -16.59 -2.77 1.61
CA ARG A 89 -17.37 -2.10 2.66
C ARG A 89 -16.56 -1.42 3.77
N LEU A 90 -16.19 -0.15 3.50
CA LEU A 90 -16.50 0.86 4.51
C LEU A 90 -18.03 0.90 4.65
N LYS A 91 -18.56 0.36 5.75
CA LYS A 91 -19.92 0.69 6.17
C LYS A 91 -19.87 2.11 6.72
N ASN A 92 -20.55 3.04 6.05
CA ASN A 92 -20.92 4.31 6.66
C ASN A 92 -21.95 4.01 7.76
N SER A 93 -21.66 4.43 8.99
CA SER A 93 -22.64 4.66 10.06
C SER A 93 -22.45 6.07 10.55
#